data_AF-A0ABD2MRS5-F1
#
_entry.id   AF-A0ABD2MRS5-F1
#
_cell.length_a   1.000
_cell.length_b   1.000
_cell.length_c   1.000
_cell.angle_alpha   90.00
_cell.angle_beta   90.00
_cell.angle_gamma   90.00
#
_symmetry.space_group_name_H-M   'P 1'
#
loop_
_entity.id
_entity.type
_entity.pdbx_description
1 polymer ?
#
loop_
_entity_poly.entity_id
_entity_poly.type
_entity_poly.pdbx_seq_one_letter_code
_entity_poly.pdbx_strand_id
1 'polypeptide(L)'
;MCEININNFDEKFPEIKTNLQTAKFIGLDLEFSALNPLNNYAPSLFDNPRKRYEKLRKNVEFTIPIQIGLTAFQFDADKNRYDGNTYTFYVKPGLFSHINRYFFFESSSLEFLALYNFDFNKFVYSGIPYINHVQENDLKSKLAKNEISEANMNLAYEVKLILESQFKIVSEWYKNAKTGDFLTFPKISKQFKNNIEFKYFFIGILGKHLKIYGHLKIII
;
A
#
# COMPACT_ATOMS: atom_id res chain seq x y z
N MET A 1 -11.05 -16.05 11.25
CA MET A 1 -10.39 -15.36 10.12
C MET A 1 -10.44 -13.87 10.41
N CYS A 2 -9.29 -13.22 10.54
CA CYS A 2 -9.17 -11.80 10.85
C CYS A 2 -8.77 -11.03 9.58
N GLU A 3 -9.57 -10.05 9.19
CA GLU A 3 -9.25 -9.17 8.06
C GLU A 3 -8.24 -8.11 8.47
N ILE A 4 -7.18 -7.98 7.68
CA ILE A 4 -6.10 -7.03 7.89
C ILE A 4 -6.01 -6.07 6.70
N ASN A 5 -6.02 -4.78 7.00
CA ASN A 5 -5.95 -3.69 6.04
C ASN A 5 -5.12 -2.54 6.64
N ILE A 6 -4.86 -1.49 5.86
CA ILE A 6 -3.98 -0.39 6.28
C ILE A 6 -4.43 0.33 7.56
N ASN A 7 -5.72 0.24 7.93
CA ASN A 7 -6.23 0.92 9.13
C ASN A 7 -5.98 0.15 10.43
N ASN A 8 -5.80 -1.17 10.37
CA ASN A 8 -5.61 -2.03 11.55
C ASN A 8 -4.29 -2.81 11.52
N PHE A 9 -3.50 -2.71 10.44
CA PHE A 9 -2.25 -3.46 10.29
C PHE A 9 -1.29 -3.20 11.45
N ASP A 10 -1.04 -1.93 11.82
CA ASP A 10 -0.09 -1.59 12.88
C ASP A 10 -0.54 -2.09 14.27
N GLU A 11 -1.85 -2.01 14.55
CA GLU A 11 -2.44 -2.52 15.80
C GLU A 11 -2.33 -4.04 15.89
N LYS A 12 -2.56 -4.74 14.77
CA LYS A 12 -2.55 -6.21 14.71
C LYS A 12 -1.16 -6.80 14.47
N PHE A 13 -0.19 -6.01 14.03
CA PHE A 13 1.14 -6.49 13.68
C PHE A 13 1.85 -7.25 14.82
N PRO A 14 1.82 -6.81 16.09
CA PRO A 14 2.42 -7.57 17.19
C PRO A 14 1.81 -8.97 17.34
N GLU A 15 0.48 -9.08 17.29
CA GLU A 15 -0.25 -10.35 17.38
C GLU A 15 0.10 -11.29 16.22
N ILE A 16 0.04 -10.78 14.99
CA ILE A 16 0.40 -11.52 13.78
C ILE A 16 1.83 -12.04 13.86
N LYS A 17 2.77 -11.18 14.26
CA LYS A 17 4.19 -11.52 14.41
C LYS A 17 4.39 -12.63 15.44
N THR A 18 3.76 -12.53 16.61
CA THR A 18 3.84 -13.57 17.65
C THR A 18 3.28 -14.90 17.17
N ASN A 19 2.12 -14.90 16.51
CA ASN A 19 1.51 -16.13 15.99
C ASN A 19 2.35 -16.77 14.89
N LEU A 20 2.97 -15.98 14.01
CA LEU A 20 3.91 -16.47 13.00
C LEU A 20 5.19 -17.06 13.61
N GLN A 21 5.74 -16.43 14.64
CA GLN A 21 6.96 -16.89 15.31
C GLN A 21 6.77 -18.18 16.12
N THR A 22 5.56 -18.41 16.63
CA THR A 22 5.21 -19.59 17.44
C THR A 22 4.58 -20.72 16.62
N ALA A 23 4.23 -20.46 15.36
CA ALA A 23 3.68 -21.46 14.45
C ALA A 23 4.65 -22.63 14.21
N LYS A 24 4.09 -23.83 14.10
CA LYS A 24 4.79 -25.02 13.62
C LYS A 24 4.91 -25.04 12.10
N PHE A 25 3.87 -24.56 11.42
CA PHE A 25 3.85 -24.36 9.97
C PHE A 25 2.87 -23.26 9.59
N ILE A 26 2.99 -22.78 8.35
CA ILE A 26 2.17 -21.70 7.81
C ILE A 26 1.49 -22.19 6.53
N GLY A 27 0.18 -21.95 6.41
CA GLY A 27 -0.56 -22.05 5.16
C GLY A 27 -0.64 -20.68 4.48
N LEU A 28 -0.46 -20.63 3.17
CA LEU A 28 -0.48 -19.40 2.36
C LEU A 28 -1.33 -19.63 1.11
N ASP A 29 -2.17 -18.66 0.78
CA ASP A 29 -2.94 -18.60 -0.45
C ASP A 29 -3.06 -17.16 -0.94
N LEU A 30 -3.20 -16.96 -2.26
CA LEU A 30 -3.15 -15.64 -2.88
C LEU A 30 -4.26 -15.47 -3.92
N GLU A 31 -4.91 -14.32 -3.87
CA GLU A 31 -5.80 -13.86 -4.95
C GLU A 31 -5.05 -12.88 -5.84
N PHE A 32 -5.19 -13.03 -7.15
CA PHE A 32 -4.44 -12.26 -8.16
C PHE A 32 -5.34 -11.38 -9.02
N SER A 33 -4.77 -10.28 -9.55
CA SER A 33 -5.46 -9.40 -10.49
C SER A 33 -5.73 -10.05 -11.86
N ALA A 34 -4.93 -11.05 -12.22
CA ALA A 34 -5.00 -11.81 -13.48
C ALA A 34 -4.27 -13.15 -13.31
N LEU A 35 -4.61 -14.16 -14.13
CA LEU A 35 -3.89 -15.44 -14.12
C LEU A 35 -2.84 -15.52 -15.23
N ASN A 36 -3.26 -15.34 -16.49
CA ASN A 36 -2.37 -15.44 -17.65
C ASN A 36 -2.65 -14.27 -18.63
N PRO A 37 -2.30 -13.03 -18.26
CA PRO A 37 -2.63 -11.87 -19.08
C PRO A 37 -1.94 -11.87 -20.46
N LEU A 38 -0.89 -12.67 -20.65
CA LEU A 38 -0.17 -12.77 -21.92
C LEU A 38 -0.45 -14.13 -22.59
N ASN A 39 -1.42 -14.17 -23.51
CA ASN A 39 -1.84 -15.39 -24.22
C ASN A 39 -0.67 -16.16 -24.86
N ASN A 40 0.29 -15.45 -25.46
CA ASN A 40 1.48 -16.06 -26.09
C ASN A 40 2.42 -16.76 -25.09
N TYR A 41 2.24 -16.50 -23.79
CA TYR A 41 3.01 -17.08 -22.70
C TYR A 41 2.16 -18.01 -21.83
N ALA A 42 1.01 -18.49 -22.33
CA ALA A 42 0.22 -19.48 -21.62
C ALA A 42 1.03 -20.80 -21.44
N PRO A 43 1.01 -21.41 -20.24
CA PRO A 43 1.59 -22.73 -20.01
C PRO A 43 0.96 -23.78 -20.93
N SER A 44 1.78 -24.66 -21.48
CA SER A 44 1.35 -25.82 -22.28
C SER A 44 1.67 -27.11 -21.53
N LEU A 45 0.90 -28.18 -21.75
CA LEU A 45 1.19 -29.52 -21.22
C LEU A 45 2.55 -30.04 -21.70
N PHE A 46 3.03 -29.60 -22.87
CA PHE A 46 4.30 -30.01 -23.45
C PHE A 46 5.51 -29.16 -23.02
N ASP A 47 5.30 -28.15 -22.17
CA ASP A 47 6.43 -27.36 -21.69
C ASP A 47 7.29 -28.18 -20.72
N ASN A 48 8.60 -28.18 -20.94
CA ASN A 48 9.56 -28.60 -19.92
C ASN A 48 9.58 -27.59 -18.75
N PRO A 49 10.15 -27.94 -17.58
CA PRO A 49 10.12 -27.07 -16.41
C PRO A 49 10.69 -25.67 -16.65
N ARG A 50 11.79 -25.56 -17.41
CA ARG A 50 12.42 -24.28 -17.74
C ARG A 50 11.51 -23.39 -18.57
N LYS A 51 10.94 -23.93 -19.66
CA LYS A 51 10.04 -23.19 -20.55
C LYS A 51 8.77 -22.75 -19.82
N ARG A 52 8.23 -23.60 -18.95
CA ARG A 52 7.08 -23.27 -18.11
C ARG A 52 7.41 -22.12 -17.15
N TYR A 53 8.57 -22.16 -16.49
CA TYR A 53 9.03 -21.08 -15.63
C TYR A 53 9.17 -19.76 -16.40
N GLU A 54 9.81 -19.77 -17.57
CA GLU A 54 10.02 -18.56 -18.39
C GLU A 54 8.68 -17.90 -18.77
N LYS A 55 7.70 -18.72 -19.16
CA LYS A 55 6.33 -18.30 -19.46
C LYS A 55 5.58 -17.73 -18.25
N LEU A 56 5.61 -18.43 -17.12
CA LEU A 56 4.96 -17.99 -15.88
C LEU A 56 5.58 -16.69 -15.37
N ARG A 57 6.91 -16.59 -15.38
CA ARG A 57 7.63 -15.37 -15.00
C ARG A 57 7.17 -14.17 -15.82
N LYS A 58 6.98 -14.35 -17.13
CA LYS A 58 6.50 -13.27 -18.01
C LYS A 58 5.08 -12.82 -17.71
N ASN A 59 4.19 -13.74 -17.34
CA ASN A 59 2.84 -13.38 -16.91
C ASN A 59 2.86 -12.62 -15.57
N VAL A 60 3.63 -13.11 -14.59
CA VAL A 60 3.71 -12.53 -13.24
C VAL A 60 4.30 -11.10 -13.23
N GLU A 61 5.07 -10.70 -14.26
CA GLU A 61 5.52 -9.31 -14.42
C GLU A 61 4.34 -8.32 -14.46
N PHE A 62 3.19 -8.71 -15.03
CA PHE A 62 1.99 -7.87 -15.19
C PHE A 62 0.82 -8.22 -14.25
N THR A 63 1.02 -9.19 -13.36
CA THR A 63 0.05 -9.62 -12.36
C THR A 63 0.50 -9.20 -10.97
N ILE A 64 -0.46 -8.88 -10.10
CA ILE A 64 -0.20 -8.62 -8.68
C ILE A 64 -1.07 -9.48 -7.78
N PRO A 65 -0.60 -9.84 -6.57
CA PRO A 65 -1.49 -10.26 -5.51
C PRO A 65 -2.32 -9.05 -5.05
N ILE A 66 -3.61 -9.27 -4.84
CA ILE A 66 -4.55 -8.26 -4.33
C ILE A 66 -5.12 -8.65 -2.96
N GLN A 67 -5.00 -9.93 -2.59
CA GLN A 67 -5.25 -10.44 -1.25
C GLN A 67 -4.31 -11.59 -0.91
N ILE A 68 -3.94 -11.70 0.36
CA ILE A 68 -3.11 -12.77 0.91
C ILE A 68 -3.88 -13.45 2.04
N GLY A 69 -4.20 -14.73 1.87
CA GLY A 69 -4.66 -15.60 2.94
C GLY A 69 -3.46 -16.24 3.64
N LEU A 70 -3.36 -16.09 4.95
CA LEU A 70 -2.27 -16.67 5.75
C LEU A 70 -2.84 -17.35 6.99
N THR A 71 -2.42 -18.57 7.29
CA THR A 71 -2.77 -19.25 8.54
C THR A 71 -1.53 -19.74 9.26
N ALA A 72 -1.34 -19.28 10.50
CA ALA A 72 -0.30 -19.74 11.41
C ALA A 72 -0.85 -20.89 12.26
N PHE A 73 -0.27 -22.09 12.15
CA PHE A 73 -0.75 -23.27 12.88
C PHE A 73 0.12 -23.57 14.09
N GLN A 74 -0.49 -23.57 15.28
CA GLN A 74 0.13 -23.93 16.55
C GLN A 74 -0.37 -25.30 17.00
N PHE A 75 0.51 -26.11 17.60
CA PHE A 75 0.10 -27.41 18.14
C PHE A 75 -0.27 -27.26 19.62
N ASP A 76 -1.50 -27.59 19.96
CA ASP A 76 -2.00 -27.71 21.33
C ASP A 76 -1.80 -29.16 21.77
N ALA A 77 -0.82 -29.39 22.64
CA ALA A 77 -0.48 -30.72 23.13
C ALA A 77 -1.54 -31.30 24.07
N ASP A 78 -2.20 -30.45 24.87
CA ASP A 78 -3.24 -30.88 25.82
C ASP A 78 -4.48 -31.37 25.07
N LYS A 79 -4.81 -30.73 23.94
CA LYS A 79 -5.92 -31.13 23.06
C LYS A 79 -5.52 -32.05 21.91
N ASN A 80 -4.23 -32.35 21.75
CA ASN A 80 -3.66 -33.11 20.64
C ASN A 80 -4.17 -32.66 19.25
N ARG A 81 -4.14 -31.36 18.97
CA ARG A 81 -4.63 -30.79 17.71
C ARG A 81 -3.84 -29.57 17.27
N TYR A 82 -4.04 -29.15 16.02
CA TYR A 82 -3.56 -27.86 15.55
C TYR A 82 -4.65 -26.79 15.62
N ASP A 83 -4.32 -25.66 16.21
CA ASP A 83 -5.13 -24.45 16.19
C ASP A 83 -4.53 -23.45 15.17
N GLY A 84 -5.37 -22.92 14.29
CA GLY A 84 -4.96 -22.03 13.20
C GLY A 84 -5.38 -20.58 13.44
N ASN A 85 -4.42 -19.65 13.44
CA ASN A 85 -4.69 -18.21 13.39
C ASN A 85 -4.68 -17.76 11.92
N THR A 86 -5.87 -17.58 11.35
CA THR A 86 -6.05 -17.19 9.95
C THR A 86 -6.25 -15.68 9.79
N TYR A 87 -5.49 -15.09 8.88
CA TYR A 87 -5.47 -13.70 8.49
C TYR A 87 -5.74 -13.53 7.00
N THR A 88 -6.40 -12.44 6.63
CA THR A 88 -6.66 -12.07 5.24
C THR A 88 -6.22 -10.64 5.02
N PHE A 89 -5.11 -10.47 4.32
CA PHE A 89 -4.51 -9.18 4.05
C PHE A 89 -5.01 -8.68 2.70
N TYR A 90 -5.66 -7.53 2.68
CA TYR A 90 -5.84 -6.78 1.43
C TYR A 90 -4.57 -5.98 1.16
N VAL A 91 -3.95 -6.18 -0.01
CA VAL A 91 -2.64 -5.60 -0.34
C VAL A 91 -2.71 -4.88 -1.68
N LYS A 92 -1.93 -3.81 -1.84
CA LYS A 92 -1.82 -3.09 -3.11
C LYS A 92 -0.39 -2.60 -3.36
N PRO A 93 0.04 -2.44 -4.61
CA PRO A 93 1.34 -1.83 -4.90
C PRO A 93 1.44 -0.45 -4.25
N GLY A 94 2.56 -0.18 -3.58
CA GLY A 94 2.86 1.13 -3.02
C GLY A 94 3.00 2.18 -4.13
N LEU A 95 2.52 3.39 -3.85
CA LEU A 95 2.65 4.57 -4.69
C LEU A 95 3.40 5.63 -3.89
N PHE A 96 4.60 6.00 -4.34
CA PHE A 96 5.40 7.05 -3.70
C PHE A 96 6.51 7.56 -4.61
N SER A 97 6.51 8.85 -4.94
CA SER A 97 7.49 9.48 -5.80
C SER A 97 7.59 8.72 -7.14
N HIS A 98 8.78 8.24 -7.48
CA HIS A 98 9.07 7.46 -8.68
C HIS A 98 8.58 6.00 -8.61
N ILE A 99 8.06 5.53 -7.47
CA ILE A 99 7.49 4.19 -7.33
C ILE A 99 6.05 4.23 -7.83
N ASN A 100 5.83 3.66 -9.01
CA ASN A 100 4.51 3.45 -9.59
C ASN A 100 4.53 2.13 -10.38
N ARG A 101 3.60 1.21 -10.08
CA ARG A 101 3.54 -0.12 -10.70
C ARG A 101 2.35 -0.21 -11.63
N TYR A 102 2.61 -0.57 -12.89
CA TYR A 102 1.59 -0.92 -13.87
C TYR A 102 1.34 -2.44 -13.83
N PHE A 103 0.08 -2.83 -13.88
CA PHE A 103 -0.37 -4.22 -13.88
C PHE A 103 -1.72 -4.32 -14.58
N PHE A 104 -2.13 -5.55 -14.94
CA PHE A 104 -3.40 -5.80 -15.61
C PHE A 104 -4.44 -6.38 -14.65
N PHE A 105 -5.70 -6.07 -14.96
CA PHE A 105 -6.84 -6.84 -14.51
C PHE A 105 -7.37 -7.67 -15.68
N GLU A 106 -7.56 -8.95 -15.44
CA GLU A 106 -8.17 -9.85 -16.42
C GLU A 106 -9.67 -9.96 -16.12
N SER A 107 -10.52 -9.72 -17.13
CA SER A 107 -11.98 -9.69 -16.93
C SER A 107 -12.54 -11.00 -16.36
N SER A 108 -12.01 -12.15 -16.77
CA SER A 108 -12.39 -13.46 -16.23
C SER A 108 -12.02 -13.61 -14.75
N SER A 109 -10.84 -13.13 -14.36
CA SER A 109 -10.39 -13.11 -12.96
C SER A 109 -11.26 -12.17 -12.12
N LEU A 110 -11.63 -10.99 -12.65
CA LEU A 110 -12.57 -10.07 -12.00
C LEU A 110 -13.94 -10.72 -11.77
N GLU A 111 -14.51 -11.34 -12.80
CA GLU A 111 -15.82 -12.02 -12.71
C GLU A 111 -15.79 -13.17 -11.69
N PHE A 112 -14.72 -13.97 -11.71
CA PHE A 112 -14.52 -15.04 -10.73
C PHE A 112 -14.45 -14.50 -9.31
N LEU A 113 -13.64 -13.48 -9.05
CA LEU A 113 -13.52 -12.88 -7.73
C LEU A 113 -14.82 -12.23 -7.26
N ALA A 114 -15.55 -11.57 -8.17
CA ALA A 114 -16.86 -11.00 -7.89
C ALA A 114 -17.89 -12.09 -7.52
N LEU A 115 -17.87 -13.24 -8.22
CA LEU A 115 -18.72 -14.39 -7.91
C LEU A 115 -18.52 -14.91 -6.48
N TYR A 116 -17.29 -14.83 -5.95
CA TYR A 116 -16.96 -15.21 -4.58
C TYR A 116 -16.96 -14.02 -3.60
N ASN A 117 -17.64 -12.91 -3.95
CA ASN A 117 -17.82 -11.73 -3.12
C ASN A 117 -16.53 -11.03 -2.68
N PHE A 118 -15.49 -11.06 -3.53
CA PHE A 118 -14.30 -10.25 -3.29
C PHE A 118 -14.64 -8.76 -3.26
N ASP A 119 -14.25 -8.08 -2.19
CA ASP A 119 -14.47 -6.64 -2.04
C ASP A 119 -13.30 -5.84 -2.65
N PHE A 120 -13.49 -5.40 -3.89
CA PHE A 120 -12.52 -4.55 -4.60
C PHE A 120 -12.30 -3.19 -3.94
N ASN A 121 -13.28 -2.68 -3.18
CA ASN A 121 -13.10 -1.41 -2.45
C ASN A 121 -12.08 -1.58 -1.33
N LYS A 122 -12.04 -2.73 -0.66
CA LYS A 122 -11.03 -3.01 0.36
C LYS A 122 -9.62 -3.06 -0.21
N PHE A 123 -9.45 -3.64 -1.40
CA PHE A 123 -8.20 -3.59 -2.16
C PHE A 123 -7.78 -2.14 -2.47
N VAL A 124 -8.67 -1.34 -3.08
CA VAL A 124 -8.33 0.02 -3.54
C VAL A 124 -8.13 1.01 -2.38
N TYR A 125 -9.12 1.13 -1.48
CA TYR A 125 -9.14 2.19 -0.46
C TYR A 125 -8.33 1.84 0.80
N SER A 126 -8.29 0.56 1.16
CA SER A 126 -7.69 0.09 2.41
C SER A 126 -6.56 -0.93 2.23
N GLY A 127 -6.17 -1.27 1.01
CA GLY A 127 -5.07 -2.17 0.76
C GLY A 127 -3.78 -1.68 1.41
N ILE A 128 -3.06 -2.60 2.06
CA ILE A 128 -1.75 -2.35 2.66
C ILE A 128 -0.76 -2.13 1.51
N PRO A 129 -0.09 -0.97 1.43
CA PRO A 129 0.88 -0.72 0.39
C PRO A 129 2.13 -1.58 0.60
N TYR A 130 2.65 -2.18 -0.47
CA TYR A 130 3.90 -2.92 -0.44
C TYR A 130 4.86 -2.46 -1.54
N ILE A 131 6.16 -2.59 -1.27
CA ILE A 131 7.25 -2.41 -2.23
C ILE A 131 8.24 -3.57 -2.07
N ASN A 132 9.02 -3.86 -3.11
CA ASN A 132 10.08 -4.88 -3.01
C ASN A 132 11.40 -4.28 -2.49
N HIS A 133 12.38 -5.13 -2.18
CA HIS A 133 13.68 -4.70 -1.65
C HIS A 133 14.47 -3.79 -2.60
N VAL A 134 14.33 -3.95 -3.92
CA VAL A 134 15.01 -3.08 -4.90
C VAL A 134 14.44 -1.66 -4.82
N GLN A 135 13.11 -1.55 -4.81
CA GLN A 135 12.40 -0.29 -4.66
C GLN A 135 12.67 0.36 -3.30
N GLU A 136 12.69 -0.42 -2.22
CA GLU A 136 13.00 0.05 -0.87
C GLU A 136 14.42 0.64 -0.79
N ASN A 137 15.41 -0.06 -1.33
CA ASN A 137 16.81 0.40 -1.32
C ASN A 137 17.00 1.67 -2.17
N ASP A 138 16.39 1.72 -3.36
CA ASP A 138 16.42 2.91 -4.22
C ASP A 138 15.77 4.11 -3.51
N LEU A 139 14.60 3.89 -2.88
CA LEU A 139 13.91 4.92 -2.12
C LEU A 139 14.74 5.44 -0.95
N LYS A 140 15.35 4.56 -0.15
CA LYS A 140 16.24 4.94 0.96
C LYS A 140 17.43 5.76 0.47
N SER A 141 18.06 5.36 -0.64
CA SER A 141 19.17 6.11 -1.25
C SER A 141 18.73 7.51 -1.67
N LYS A 142 17.60 7.63 -2.37
CA LYS A 142 17.07 8.94 -2.82
C LYS A 142 16.66 9.85 -1.67
N LEU A 143 16.08 9.29 -0.61
CA LEU A 143 15.78 10.03 0.62
C LEU A 143 17.05 10.57 1.27
N ALA A 144 18.10 9.74 1.41
CA ALA A 144 19.37 10.16 1.99
C ALA A 144 20.07 11.27 1.18
N LYS A 145 19.89 11.29 -0.14
CA LYS A 145 20.44 12.30 -1.05
C LYS A 145 19.54 13.52 -1.26
N ASN A 146 18.36 13.58 -0.62
CA ASN A 146 17.33 14.61 -0.84
C ASN A 146 16.89 14.72 -2.32
N GLU A 147 16.87 13.61 -3.05
CA GLU A 147 16.45 13.53 -4.46
C GLU A 147 14.93 13.34 -4.62
N ILE A 148 14.20 13.23 -3.50
CA ILE A 148 12.74 13.15 -3.48
C ILE A 148 12.18 14.57 -3.46
N SER A 149 11.49 14.94 -4.54
CA SER A 149 10.85 16.24 -4.70
C SER A 149 9.38 16.12 -5.06
N GLU A 150 8.60 17.14 -4.72
CA GLU A 150 7.18 17.27 -5.08
C GLU A 150 6.94 17.29 -6.60
N ALA A 151 7.96 17.57 -7.41
CA ALA A 151 7.86 17.48 -8.87
C ALA A 151 7.67 16.03 -9.35
N ASN A 152 8.12 15.06 -8.54
CA ASN A 152 7.96 13.63 -8.79
C ASN A 152 6.71 13.05 -8.11
N MET A 153 5.84 13.90 -7.57
CA MET A 153 4.63 13.48 -6.87
C MET A 153 3.58 12.98 -7.86
N ASN A 154 2.98 11.82 -7.58
CA ASN A 154 1.82 11.36 -8.32
C ASN A 154 0.59 12.17 -7.91
N LEU A 155 -0.30 12.44 -8.86
CA LEU A 155 -1.48 13.28 -8.64
C LEU A 155 -1.14 14.71 -8.14
N ALA A 156 0.02 15.24 -8.52
CA ALA A 156 0.48 16.56 -8.08
C ALA A 156 -0.52 17.68 -8.41
N TYR A 157 -1.20 17.59 -9.55
CA TYR A 157 -2.19 18.57 -9.97
C TYR A 157 -3.43 18.56 -9.07
N GLU A 158 -3.99 17.39 -8.81
CA GLU A 158 -5.14 17.18 -7.93
C GLU A 158 -4.83 17.65 -6.51
N VAL A 159 -3.63 17.34 -6.02
CA VAL A 159 -3.16 17.77 -4.71
C VAL A 159 -2.99 19.29 -4.65
N LYS A 160 -2.45 19.90 -5.71
CA LYS A 160 -2.33 21.36 -5.81
C LYS A 160 -3.68 22.05 -5.74
N LEU A 161 -4.69 21.59 -6.47
CA LEU A 161 -6.05 22.15 -6.43
C LEU A 161 -6.65 22.09 -5.01
N ILE A 162 -6.44 20.98 -4.31
CA ILE A 162 -6.91 20.81 -2.95
C ILE A 162 -6.18 21.76 -2.01
N LEU A 163 -4.86 21.92 -2.16
CA LEU A 163 -4.07 22.85 -1.38
C LEU A 163 -4.43 24.31 -1.63
N GLU A 164 -4.74 24.68 -2.88
CA GLU A 164 -5.20 26.02 -3.25
C GLU A 164 -6.45 26.43 -2.46
N SER A 165 -7.37 25.49 -2.22
CA SER A 165 -8.55 25.73 -1.38
C SER A 165 -8.21 26.01 0.10
N GLN A 166 -7.01 25.63 0.55
CA GLN A 166 -6.55 25.82 1.93
C GLN A 166 -5.64 27.04 2.10
N PHE A 167 -5.07 27.58 1.02
CA PHE A 167 -4.09 28.67 1.11
C PHE A 167 -4.62 29.89 1.86
N LYS A 168 -5.90 30.25 1.66
CA LYS A 168 -6.50 31.38 2.37
C LYS A 168 -6.52 31.14 3.89
N ILE A 169 -6.93 29.94 4.31
CA ILE A 169 -6.99 29.53 5.72
C ILE A 169 -5.59 29.56 6.34
N VAL A 170 -4.60 28.95 5.66
CA VAL A 170 -3.22 28.90 6.16
C VAL A 170 -2.63 30.31 6.22
N SER A 171 -2.87 31.15 5.22
CA SER A 171 -2.36 32.53 5.16
C SER A 171 -2.94 33.42 6.26
N GLU A 172 -4.24 33.32 6.52
CA GLU A 172 -4.91 34.06 7.61
C GLU A 172 -4.42 33.60 8.99
N TRP A 173 -4.26 32.29 9.18
CA TRP A 173 -3.71 31.74 10.42
C TRP A 173 -2.26 32.16 10.63
N TYR A 174 -1.42 32.05 9.60
CA TYR A 174 0.02 32.35 9.68
C TYR A 174 0.31 33.79 10.12
N LYS A 175 -0.51 34.76 9.72
CA LYS A 175 -0.36 36.17 10.12
C LYS A 175 -0.41 36.40 11.63
N ASN A 176 -1.11 35.54 12.36
CA ASN A 176 -1.37 35.68 13.80
C ASN A 176 -0.74 34.56 14.65
N ALA A 177 -0.16 33.55 13.99
CA ALA A 177 0.37 32.37 14.65
C ALA A 177 1.66 32.69 15.41
N LYS A 178 1.78 32.15 16.63
CA LYS A 178 2.95 32.26 17.50
C LYS A 178 3.74 30.96 17.50
N THR A 179 5.01 31.03 17.92
CA THR A 179 5.85 29.84 18.08
C THR A 179 5.16 28.81 18.97
N GLY A 180 4.97 27.59 18.45
CA GLY A 180 4.27 26.52 19.15
C GLY A 180 2.81 26.33 18.72
N ASP A 181 2.21 27.29 18.03
CA ASP A 181 0.88 27.13 17.46
C ASP A 181 0.88 26.08 16.34
N PHE A 182 -0.26 25.40 16.21
CA PHE A 182 -0.50 24.43 15.14
C PHE A 182 -1.84 24.65 14.45
N LEU A 183 -1.89 24.30 13.17
CA LEU A 183 -3.10 24.28 12.37
C LEU A 183 -3.39 22.84 11.94
N THR A 184 -4.64 22.43 12.09
CA THR A 184 -5.12 21.10 11.70
C THR A 184 -6.07 21.19 10.52
N PHE A 185 -6.06 20.17 9.66
CA PHE A 185 -7.00 20.05 8.54
C PHE A 185 -7.84 18.76 8.64
N PRO A 186 -8.82 18.65 9.56
CA PRO A 186 -9.50 17.37 9.83
C PRO A 186 -10.13 16.72 8.60
N LYS A 187 -10.68 17.51 7.68
CA LYS A 187 -11.27 17.02 6.42
C LYS A 187 -10.20 16.40 5.51
N ILE A 188 -9.06 17.05 5.38
CA ILE A 188 -7.93 16.59 4.57
C ILE A 188 -7.27 15.37 5.21
N SER A 189 -7.02 15.43 6.52
CA SER A 189 -6.51 14.30 7.30
C SER A 189 -7.36 13.05 7.11
N LYS A 190 -8.69 13.20 7.10
CA LYS A 190 -9.63 12.09 6.85
C LYS A 190 -9.56 11.61 5.39
N GLN A 191 -9.58 12.53 4.42
CA GLN A 191 -9.57 12.20 2.99
C GLN A 191 -8.27 11.52 2.55
N PHE A 192 -7.13 12.00 3.04
CA PHE A 192 -5.79 11.54 2.68
C PHE A 192 -5.14 10.66 3.73
N LYS A 193 -5.95 10.08 4.64
CA LYS A 193 -5.47 9.26 5.76
C LYS A 193 -4.46 8.19 5.31
N ASN A 194 -4.72 7.55 4.17
CA ASN A 194 -3.90 6.45 3.66
C ASN A 194 -3.03 6.86 2.44
N ASN A 195 -2.98 8.16 2.11
CA ASN A 195 -2.15 8.67 1.02
C ASN A 195 -0.78 9.12 1.57
N ILE A 196 0.19 8.21 1.51
CA ILE A 196 1.53 8.40 2.06
C ILE A 196 2.26 9.55 1.36
N GLU A 197 2.15 9.61 0.03
CA GLU A 197 2.83 10.62 -0.79
C GLU A 197 2.31 12.03 -0.50
N PHE A 198 1.00 12.20 -0.40
CA PHE A 198 0.37 13.46 -0.02
C PHE A 198 0.84 13.94 1.34
N LYS A 199 0.80 13.05 2.35
CA LYS A 199 1.24 13.38 3.71
C LYS A 199 2.71 13.83 3.74
N TYR A 200 3.56 13.19 2.96
CA TYR A 200 4.98 13.52 2.88
C TYR A 200 5.22 14.91 2.28
N PHE A 201 4.57 15.25 1.16
CA PHE A 201 4.82 16.51 0.46
C PHE A 201 4.00 17.71 0.95
N PHE A 202 2.89 17.49 1.66
CA PHE A 202 1.93 18.55 2.02
C PHE A 202 2.57 19.77 2.69
N ILE A 203 3.38 19.55 3.73
CA ILE A 203 4.05 20.64 4.47
C ILE A 203 5.06 21.35 3.58
N GLY A 204 5.81 20.60 2.75
CA GLY A 204 6.79 21.17 1.83
C GLY A 204 6.16 22.09 0.78
N ILE A 205 5.03 21.65 0.19
CA ILE A 205 4.29 22.42 -0.82
C ILE A 205 3.71 23.70 -0.19
N LEU A 206 3.09 23.59 1.00
CA LEU A 206 2.58 24.76 1.72
C LEU A 206 3.68 25.76 2.07
N GLY A 207 4.82 25.27 2.58
CA GLY A 207 5.97 26.10 2.95
C GLY A 207 6.50 26.93 1.78
N LYS A 208 6.69 26.31 0.61
CA LYS A 208 7.14 26.99 -0.62
C LYS A 208 6.15 28.04 -1.10
N HIS A 209 4.86 27.70 -1.16
CA HIS A 209 3.83 28.61 -1.67
C HIS A 209 3.63 29.84 -0.77
N LEU A 210 3.67 29.65 0.54
CA LEU A 210 3.39 30.71 1.51
C LEU A 210 4.66 31.43 2.01
N LYS A 211 5.84 31.02 1.53
CA LYS A 211 7.17 31.48 2.02
C LYS A 211 7.29 31.34 3.54
N ILE A 212 6.75 30.26 4.09
CA ILE A 212 6.78 29.97 5.53
C ILE A 212 8.06 29.20 5.83
N TYR A 213 8.99 29.85 6.55
CA TYR A 213 10.26 29.25 6.95
C TYR A 213 10.33 29.13 8.48
N GLY A 214 10.36 27.90 9.00
CA GLY A 214 11.16 27.57 10.19
C GLY A 214 10.53 27.43 11.58
N HIS A 215 9.29 27.88 11.87
CA HIS A 215 8.85 27.94 13.29
C HIS A 215 7.43 27.44 13.64
N LEU A 216 6.64 27.01 12.65
CA LEU A 216 5.24 26.63 12.86
C LEU A 216 4.96 25.19 12.39
N LYS A 217 4.19 24.43 13.18
CA LYS A 217 3.86 23.03 12.89
C LYS A 217 2.47 22.94 12.26
N ILE A 218 2.39 22.42 11.04
CA ILE A 218 1.10 22.02 10.43
C ILE A 218 0.97 20.51 10.65
N ILE A 219 -0.16 20.08 11.20
CA ILE A 219 -0.42 18.67 11.52
C ILE A 219 -1.55 18.16 10.63
N ILE A 220 -1.31 17.03 9.97
CA ILE A 220 -2.24 16.36 9.06
C ILE A 220 -2.37 14.90 9.45
#